data_AF-A0ABD2LFA3-F1
#
_entry.id   AF-A0ABD2LFA3-F1
#
_cell.length_a   1.000
_cell.length_b   1.000
_cell.length_c   1.000
_cell.angle_alpha   90.00
_cell.angle_beta   90.00
_cell.angle_gamma   90.00
#
_symmetry.space_group_name_H-M   'P 1'
#
loop_
_entity.id
_entity.type
_entity.pdbx_description
1 polymer ?
#
loop_
_entity_poly.entity_id
_entity_poly.type
_entity_poly.pdbx_seq_one_letter_code
_entity_poly.pdbx_strand_id
1 'polypeptide(L)'
;MIPKVENRHSTGSVIATAYGANALRARLRDDRIRYSFAERARKYGLVSFGPAQRLRRVTVLVNRESGGRRAADLFKRNALPLLNLAGLQVNVVEVGPIFTFHFSLF
;
A
#
# COMPACT_ATOMS: atom_id res chain seq x y z
N MET A 1 -21.94 25.96 -31.06
CA MET A 1 -22.76 24.80 -31.50
C MET A 1 -22.55 23.69 -30.47
N ILE A 2 -23.43 23.60 -29.49
CA ILE A 2 -23.33 22.69 -28.34
C ILE A 2 -24.28 21.53 -28.64
N PRO A 3 -23.81 20.26 -28.76
CA PRO A 3 -24.72 19.18 -29.08
C PRO A 3 -25.66 18.90 -27.89
N LYS A 4 -26.95 18.97 -28.18
CA LYS A 4 -28.05 18.64 -27.26
C LYS A 4 -28.17 17.11 -27.22
N VAL A 5 -27.71 16.47 -26.13
CA VAL A 5 -27.86 15.02 -25.93
C VAL A 5 -29.16 14.77 -25.17
N GLU A 6 -30.23 14.63 -25.94
CA GLU A 6 -31.50 14.06 -25.51
C GLU A 6 -31.38 12.54 -25.57
N ASN A 7 -31.43 11.85 -24.41
CA ASN A 7 -31.81 10.43 -24.26
C ASN A 7 -31.66 9.99 -22.79
N ARG A 8 -32.76 9.67 -22.11
CA ARG A 8 -32.82 9.23 -20.69
C ARG A 8 -32.04 7.94 -20.37
N HIS A 9 -31.57 7.20 -21.38
CA HIS A 9 -30.73 6.00 -21.22
C HIS A 9 -29.21 6.26 -21.40
N SER A 10 -28.83 7.44 -21.88
CA SER A 10 -27.43 7.78 -22.22
C SER A 10 -26.65 8.34 -21.02
N THR A 11 -27.31 9.12 -20.17
CA THR A 11 -26.66 9.84 -19.07
C THR A 11 -26.04 8.88 -18.04
N GLY A 12 -26.71 7.77 -17.70
CA GLY A 12 -26.18 6.78 -16.76
C GLY A 12 -24.94 6.03 -17.28
N SER A 13 -24.92 5.70 -18.58
CA SER A 13 -23.79 5.02 -19.23
C SER A 13 -22.54 5.88 -19.29
N VAL A 14 -22.70 7.17 -19.61
CA VAL A 14 -21.59 8.14 -19.62
C VAL A 14 -21.00 8.30 -18.21
N ILE A 15 -21.86 8.40 -17.20
CA ILE A 15 -21.43 8.49 -15.80
C ILE A 15 -20.66 7.22 -15.40
N ALA A 16 -21.23 6.03 -15.60
CA ALA A 16 -20.57 4.77 -15.27
C ALA A 16 -19.21 4.62 -15.97
N THR A 17 -19.12 4.99 -17.24
CA THR A 17 -17.88 4.98 -18.02
C THR A 17 -16.85 5.97 -17.47
N ALA A 18 -17.29 7.19 -17.12
CA ALA A 18 -16.40 8.21 -16.55
C ALA A 18 -15.86 7.81 -15.17
N TYR A 19 -16.70 7.28 -14.30
CA TYR A 19 -16.30 6.76 -12.99
C TYR A 19 -15.35 5.57 -13.13
N GLY A 20 -15.67 4.61 -14.02
CA GLY A 20 -14.80 3.47 -14.31
C GLY A 20 -13.44 3.89 -14.85
N ALA A 21 -13.41 4.82 -15.81
CA ALA A 21 -12.18 5.35 -16.38
C ALA A 21 -11.32 6.07 -15.32
N ASN A 22 -11.94 6.86 -14.43
CA ASN A 22 -11.22 7.52 -13.34
C ASN A 22 -10.66 6.54 -12.32
N ALA A 23 -11.43 5.50 -11.94
CA ALA A 23 -10.96 4.47 -11.02
C ALA A 23 -9.78 3.68 -11.62
N LEU A 24 -9.85 3.33 -12.91
CA LEU A 24 -8.76 2.65 -13.60
C LEU A 24 -7.51 3.54 -13.69
N ARG A 25 -7.68 4.83 -14.04
CA ARG A 25 -6.57 5.80 -14.07
C ARG A 25 -5.91 5.95 -12.70
N ALA A 26 -6.70 5.97 -11.61
CA ALA A 26 -6.15 6.01 -10.26
C ALA A 26 -5.29 4.78 -9.96
N ARG A 27 -5.78 3.56 -10.29
CA ARG A 27 -5.01 2.32 -10.09
C ARG A 27 -3.70 2.30 -10.88
N LEU A 28 -3.74 2.70 -12.16
CA LEU A 28 -2.54 2.75 -13.00
C LEU A 28 -1.51 3.76 -12.47
N ARG A 29 -1.97 4.89 -11.91
CA ARG A 29 -1.07 5.85 -11.25
C ARG A 29 -0.44 5.26 -10.00
N ASP A 30 -1.23 4.61 -9.15
CA ASP A 30 -0.73 3.98 -7.92
C ASP A 30 0.31 2.90 -8.23
N ASP A 31 0.06 2.06 -9.24
CA ASP A 31 0.99 1.00 -9.65
C ASP A 31 2.30 1.57 -10.21
N ARG A 32 2.23 2.65 -11.00
CA ARG A 32 3.42 3.36 -11.48
C ARG A 32 4.25 3.93 -10.32
N ILE A 33 3.57 4.51 -9.32
CA ILE A 33 4.24 5.05 -8.13
C ILE A 33 4.94 3.92 -7.36
N ARG A 34 4.23 2.81 -7.08
CA ARG A 34 4.79 1.62 -6.41
C ARG A 34 6.01 1.09 -7.14
N TYR A 35 5.94 0.97 -8.47
CA TYR A 35 7.05 0.53 -9.29
C TYR A 35 8.28 1.45 -9.13
N SER A 36 8.07 2.78 -9.19
CA SER A 36 9.18 3.75 -9.05
C SER A 36 9.87 3.70 -7.66
N PHE A 37 9.12 3.35 -6.61
CA PHE A 37 9.68 3.17 -5.28
C PHE A 37 10.34 1.81 -5.14
N ALA A 38 9.78 0.76 -5.73
CA ALA A 38 10.37 -0.58 -5.74
C ALA A 38 11.73 -0.59 -6.44
N GLU A 39 11.86 0.12 -7.55
CA GLU A 39 13.13 0.24 -8.27
C GLU A 39 14.21 0.96 -7.42
N ARG A 40 13.81 2.00 -6.67
CA ARG A 40 14.70 2.67 -5.72
C ARG A 40 15.06 1.77 -4.55
N ALA A 41 14.09 1.07 -3.97
CA ALA A 41 14.29 0.12 -2.88
C ALA A 41 15.27 -1.00 -3.25
N ARG A 42 15.13 -1.54 -4.47
CA ARG A 42 16.00 -2.61 -5.00
C ARG A 42 17.49 -2.24 -4.95
N LYS A 43 17.84 -0.97 -5.16
CA LYS A 43 19.24 -0.51 -5.10
C LYS A 43 19.87 -0.76 -3.72
N TYR A 44 19.09 -0.65 -2.65
CA TYR A 44 19.56 -0.90 -1.29
C TYR A 44 19.69 -2.40 -0.98
N GLY A 45 18.81 -3.24 -1.54
CA GLY A 45 18.90 -4.69 -1.36
C GLY A 45 20.06 -5.35 -2.13
N LEU A 46 20.55 -4.71 -3.19
CA LEU A 46 21.68 -5.20 -3.99
C LEU A 46 23.06 -4.86 -3.38
N VAL A 47 23.11 -4.07 -2.30
CA VAL A 47 24.36 -3.76 -1.61
C VAL A 47 24.88 -5.04 -0.95
N SER A 48 26.08 -5.46 -1.32
CA SER A 48 26.69 -6.67 -0.75
C SER A 48 27.02 -6.45 0.72
N PHE A 49 26.68 -7.45 1.53
CA PHE A 49 27.04 -7.50 2.94
C PHE A 49 28.27 -8.39 3.12
N GLY A 50 29.16 -8.02 4.04
CA GLY A 50 30.28 -8.88 4.41
C GLY A 50 29.79 -10.19 5.07
N PRO A 51 30.58 -11.27 5.06
CA PRO A 51 30.17 -12.58 5.58
C PRO A 51 29.80 -12.57 7.08
N ALA A 52 30.27 -11.58 7.85
CA ALA A 52 29.95 -11.41 9.26
C ALA A 52 28.83 -10.37 9.53
N GLN A 53 28.32 -9.68 8.51
CA GLN A 53 27.28 -8.66 8.68
C GLN A 53 25.89 -9.27 8.72
N ARG A 54 25.16 -8.95 9.78
CA ARG A 54 23.79 -9.41 9.99
C ARG A 54 22.81 -8.49 9.26
N LEU A 55 21.77 -9.08 8.66
CA LEU A 55 20.67 -8.34 8.02
C LEU A 55 20.03 -7.35 9.00
N ARG A 56 19.78 -6.13 8.54
CA ARG A 56 19.12 -5.08 9.34
C ARG A 56 17.65 -5.49 9.58
N ARG A 57 17.27 -5.59 10.84
CA ARG A 57 15.91 -5.93 11.29
C ARG A 57 15.11 -4.67 11.58
N VAL A 58 13.87 -4.62 11.11
CA VAL A 58 12.94 -3.53 11.38
C VAL A 58 11.63 -4.12 11.91
N THR A 59 11.19 -3.65 13.07
CA THR A 59 9.88 -4.02 13.61
C THR A 59 8.91 -2.87 13.38
N VAL A 60 7.81 -3.14 12.68
CA VAL A 60 6.76 -2.15 12.39
C VAL A 60 5.55 -2.48 13.26
N LEU A 61 5.19 -1.52 14.12
CA LEU A 61 3.98 -1.57 14.92
C LEU A 61 2.85 -0.92 14.12
N VAL A 62 1.84 -1.69 13.74
CA VAL A 62 0.70 -1.18 12.97
C VAL A 62 -0.55 -1.23 13.82
N ASN A 63 -1.17 -0.08 14.07
CA ASN A 63 -2.47 -0.03 14.73
C ASN A 63 -3.57 -0.52 13.78
N ARG A 64 -4.16 -1.67 14.07
CA ARG A 64 -5.19 -2.28 13.23
C ARG A 64 -6.45 -1.43 13.11
N GLU A 65 -6.83 -0.71 14.16
CA GLU A 65 -8.06 0.10 14.17
C GLU A 65 -7.88 1.46 13.45
N SER A 66 -6.65 1.85 13.13
CA SER A 66 -6.38 3.10 12.40
C SER A 66 -6.84 3.05 10.93
N GLY A 67 -7.23 4.20 10.38
CA GLY A 67 -7.56 4.35 8.96
C GLY A 67 -8.75 3.51 8.47
N GLY A 68 -9.76 3.29 9.34
CA GLY A 68 -10.96 2.51 8.99
C GLY A 68 -10.70 1.01 8.89
N ARG A 69 -9.83 0.47 9.76
CA ARG A 69 -9.41 -0.94 9.79
C ARG A 69 -8.60 -1.43 8.59
N ARG A 70 -8.05 -0.50 7.80
CA ARG A 70 -7.30 -0.82 6.56
C ARG A 70 -5.83 -0.47 6.65
N ALA A 71 -5.35 0.14 7.73
CA ALA A 71 -3.95 0.53 7.86
C ALA A 71 -2.98 -0.66 7.73
N ALA A 72 -3.30 -1.80 8.36
CA ALA A 72 -2.54 -3.03 8.23
C ALA A 72 -2.48 -3.52 6.78
N ASP A 73 -3.61 -3.52 6.08
CA ASP A 73 -3.68 -3.96 4.69
C ASP A 73 -2.96 -3.00 3.73
N LEU A 74 -3.08 -1.70 3.96
CA LEU A 74 -2.39 -0.68 3.18
C LEU A 74 -0.87 -0.75 3.39
N PHE A 75 -0.42 -1.03 4.61
CA PHE A 75 0.99 -1.26 4.90
C PHE A 75 1.51 -2.51 4.17
N LYS A 76 0.79 -3.63 4.29
CA LYS A 76 1.15 -4.90 3.64
C LYS A 76 1.20 -4.78 2.12
N ARG A 77 0.27 -4.02 1.51
CA ARG A 77 0.20 -3.83 0.05
C ARG A 77 1.25 -2.86 -0.49
N ASN A 78 1.55 -1.78 0.22
CA ASN A 78 2.39 -0.70 -0.32
C ASN A 78 3.81 -0.69 0.22
N ALA A 79 3.99 -0.84 1.54
CA ALA A 79 5.27 -0.59 2.21
C ALA A 79 6.08 -1.87 2.45
N LEU A 80 5.42 -2.95 2.86
CA LEU A 80 6.06 -4.26 3.10
C LEU A 80 6.92 -4.76 1.92
N PRO A 81 6.45 -4.76 0.65
CA PRO A 81 7.27 -5.21 -0.46
C PRO A 81 8.51 -4.32 -0.67
N LEU A 82 8.42 -3.02 -0.40
CA LEU A 82 9.56 -2.10 -0.54
C LEU A 82 10.65 -2.40 0.49
N LEU A 83 10.26 -2.67 1.73
CA LEU A 83 11.20 -3.01 2.81
C LEU A 83 11.89 -4.35 2.53
N ASN A 84 11.13 -5.34 2.03
CA ASN A 84 11.70 -6.63 1.65
C ASN A 84 12.66 -6.49 0.47
N LEU A 85 12.33 -5.67 -0.54
CA LEU A 85 13.22 -5.38 -1.67
C LEU A 85 14.49 -4.63 -1.27
N ALA A 86 14.44 -3.86 -0.18
CA ALA A 86 15.60 -3.18 0.38
C ALA A 86 16.53 -4.12 1.19
N GLY A 87 16.21 -5.41 1.29
CA GLY A 87 17.01 -6.39 2.04
C GLY A 87 16.84 -6.27 3.56
N LEU A 88 15.70 -5.75 4.03
CA LEU A 88 15.39 -5.64 5.46
C LEU A 88 14.58 -6.85 5.93
N GLN A 89 14.92 -7.37 7.11
CA GLN A 89 14.07 -8.36 7.77
C GLN A 89 12.98 -7.63 8.55
N VAL A 90 11.76 -7.65 8.02
CA VAL A 90 10.62 -6.93 8.59
C VAL A 90 9.81 -7.85 9.51
N ASN A 91 9.57 -7.40 10.74
CA ASN A 91 8.60 -8.01 11.64
C ASN A 91 7.40 -7.06 11.81
N VAL A 92 6.19 -7.51 11.49
CA VAL A 92 4.98 -6.68 11.58
C VAL A 92 4.17 -7.12 12.79
N VAL A 93 3.98 -6.21 13.74
CA VAL A 93 3.15 -6.46 14.92
C VAL A 93 1.89 -5.60 14.80
N GLU A 94 0.74 -6.26 14.70
CA GLU A 94 -0.55 -5.58 14.70
C GLU A 94 -0.94 -5.27 16.15
N VAL A 95 -0.97 -3.99 16.48
CA VAL A 95 -1.39 -3.50 17.80
C VAL A 95 -2.88 -3.20 17.71
N GLY A 96 -3.69 -4.11 18.24
CA GLY A 96 -5.13 -3.91 18.44
C GLY A 96 -5.45 -3.82 19.94
N PRO A 97 -6.69 -3.42 20.30
CA PRO A 97 -7.10 -3.33 21.70
C PRO A 97 -6.84 -4.63 22.47
N ILE A 98 -7.06 -5.79 21.84
CA ILE A 98 -6.81 -7.12 22.41
C ILE A 98 -5.33 -7.32 22.79
N PHE A 99 -4.39 -6.78 22.00
CA PHE A 99 -2.95 -6.91 22.26
C PHE A 99 -2.49 -5.97 23.38
N THR A 100 -3.12 -4.79 23.51
CA THR A 100 -2.88 -3.87 24.63
C THR A 100 -3.33 -4.47 25.97
N PHE A 101 -4.42 -5.23 25.99
CA PHE A 101 -4.87 -5.93 27.20
C PHE A 101 -3.92 -7.05 27.65
N HIS A 102 -3.25 -7.73 26.72
CA HIS A 102 -2.34 -8.82 27.07
C HIS A 102 -0.97 -8.34 27.60
N PHE A 103 -0.56 -7.12 27.23
CA PHE A 103 0.69 -6.51 27.69
C PHE A 103 0.54 -5.70 28.99
N SER A 104 -0.70 -5.38 29.39
CA SER A 104 -1.00 -4.67 30.65
C SER A 104 -1.27 -5.60 31.83
N LEU A 105 -1.27 -6.92 31.60
CA LEU A 105 -1.48 -7.96 32.62
C LEU A 105 -0.18 -8.66 33.05
N PHE A 106 0.98 -8.12 32.66
CA PHE A 106 2.31 -8.59 33.06
C PHE A 106 3.13 -7.44 33.65
#